data_AF-A0A8J7T135-F1
#
_entry.id   AF-A0A8J7T135-F1
#
_cell.length_a   1.000
_cell.length_b   1.000
_cell.length_c   1.000
_cell.angle_alpha   90.00
_cell.angle_beta   90.00
_cell.angle_gamma   90.00
#
_symmetry.space_group_name_H-M   'P 1'
#
loop_
_entity.id
_entity.type
_entity.pdbx_description
1 polymer ?
#
loop_
_entity_poly.entity_id
_entity_poly.type
_entity_poly.pdbx_seq_one_letter_code
_entity_poly.pdbx_strand_id
1 'polypeptide(L)'
;MPWRLIARRLQRQDVEVVATWCVVADGVEVARMERSFGPANSRERAPQIVFEWNAGDLPNPDEAVFGEIEIATAGRIAAFADRLPVVGYSLAWKRDRKVVMSNPAYKYGSPQIIEMVSTFGSFVEGFPAVRIDRRRDIGQSIVMINPYLRPIVVDVVASDGRPLPRMRVPPRSVRYYNLDVLLRPGEDTWLGQIQLTASNRLINYMSKHALSDTSIVSDLEHLDPYRSDPTHLPLTQRWRLVFGELREKRRARARAAAS
;
A
#
# COMPACT_ATOMS: atom_id res chain seq x y z
N MET A 1 -10.03 3.47 -10.35
CA MET A 1 -9.64 2.39 -11.29
C MET A 1 -10.84 1.46 -11.53
N PRO A 2 -11.02 0.88 -12.72
CA PRO A 2 -12.20 0.10 -13.03
C PRO A 2 -11.91 -1.39 -12.82
N TRP A 3 -11.72 -1.81 -11.56
CA TRP A 3 -11.55 -3.24 -11.21
C TRP A 3 -12.70 -4.10 -11.74
N ARG A 4 -13.91 -3.54 -11.77
CA ARG A 4 -15.12 -4.17 -12.36
C ARG A 4 -15.02 -4.41 -13.87
N LEU A 5 -14.25 -3.63 -14.65
CA LEU A 5 -14.06 -3.87 -16.09
C LEU A 5 -13.00 -4.95 -16.36
N ILE A 6 -11.95 -5.01 -15.55
CA ILE A 6 -10.92 -6.05 -15.64
C ILE A 6 -11.53 -7.40 -15.24
N ALA A 7 -12.25 -7.46 -14.11
CA ALA A 7 -12.98 -8.65 -13.68
C ALA A 7 -14.00 -9.14 -14.72
N ARG A 8 -14.77 -8.21 -15.34
CA ARG A 8 -15.70 -8.56 -16.42
C ARG A 8 -15.02 -8.99 -17.73
N ARG A 9 -13.79 -8.54 -18.00
CA ARG A 9 -13.01 -8.99 -19.16
C ARG A 9 -12.43 -10.38 -18.93
N LEU A 10 -11.88 -10.65 -17.75
CA LEU A 10 -11.37 -11.97 -17.37
C LEU A 10 -12.50 -13.01 -17.32
N GLN A 11 -13.66 -12.66 -16.77
CA GLN A 11 -14.86 -13.52 -16.77
C GLN A 11 -15.42 -13.84 -18.18
N ARG A 12 -15.10 -13.06 -19.20
CA ARG A 12 -15.61 -13.25 -20.58
C ARG A 12 -14.69 -14.07 -21.48
N GLN A 13 -13.46 -14.34 -21.06
CA GLN A 13 -12.44 -14.98 -21.89
C GLN A 13 -12.15 -16.44 -21.51
N ASP A 14 -12.91 -17.03 -20.59
CA ASP A 14 -12.65 -18.38 -20.08
C ASP A 14 -11.22 -18.54 -19.51
N VAL A 15 -10.67 -17.43 -18.99
CA VAL A 15 -9.30 -17.37 -18.47
C VAL A 15 -9.34 -17.83 -17.02
N GLU A 16 -8.61 -18.90 -16.75
CA GLU A 16 -8.26 -19.30 -15.39
C GLU A 16 -7.10 -18.41 -14.90
N VAL A 17 -7.24 -17.88 -13.69
CA VAL A 17 -6.25 -17.07 -12.99
C VAL A 17 -5.73 -17.90 -11.83
N VAL A 18 -4.44 -18.05 -11.71
CA VAL A 18 -3.78 -18.68 -10.58
C VAL A 18 -3.24 -17.57 -9.69
N ALA A 19 -3.66 -17.54 -8.43
CA ALA A 19 -2.95 -16.79 -7.41
C ALA A 19 -2.09 -17.76 -6.60
N THR A 20 -0.85 -17.37 -6.37
CA THR A 20 0.10 -18.07 -5.54
C THR A 20 0.46 -17.14 -4.40
N TRP A 21 0.34 -17.60 -3.17
CA TRP A 21 0.92 -16.92 -2.03
C TRP A 21 2.21 -17.65 -1.67
N CYS A 22 3.32 -16.93 -1.55
CA CYS A 22 4.59 -17.42 -1.06
C CYS A 22 4.92 -16.77 0.28
N VAL A 23 5.45 -17.55 1.22
CA VAL A 23 6.04 -17.05 2.46
C VAL A 23 7.55 -17.15 2.29
N VAL A 24 8.25 -16.06 2.59
CA VAL A 24 9.68 -15.93 2.37
C VAL A 24 10.37 -15.53 3.67
N ALA A 25 11.47 -16.19 3.99
CA ALA A 25 12.36 -15.90 5.11
C ALA A 25 13.77 -15.67 4.55
N ASP A 26 14.40 -14.52 4.85
CA ASP A 26 15.75 -14.16 4.38
C ASP A 26 15.99 -14.36 2.86
N GLY A 27 14.96 -14.09 2.06
CA GLY A 27 15.02 -14.21 0.60
C GLY A 27 14.85 -15.64 0.07
N VAL A 28 14.52 -16.60 0.93
CA VAL A 28 14.24 -17.99 0.60
C VAL A 28 12.75 -18.27 0.79
N GLU A 29 12.08 -18.85 -0.22
CA GLU A 29 10.70 -19.32 -0.10
C GLU A 29 10.65 -20.48 0.92
N VAL A 30 9.89 -20.27 2.00
CA VAL A 30 9.73 -21.25 3.10
C VAL A 30 8.34 -21.90 3.10
N ALA A 31 7.36 -21.31 2.43
CA ALA A 31 6.05 -21.94 2.21
C ALA A 31 5.38 -21.39 0.94
N ARG A 32 4.50 -22.19 0.35
CA ARG A 32 3.74 -21.83 -0.86
C ARG A 32 2.32 -22.39 -0.81
N MET A 33 1.35 -21.58 -1.21
CA MET A 33 -0.03 -21.99 -1.45
C MET A 33 -0.50 -21.46 -2.79
N GLU A 34 -1.28 -22.26 -3.51
CA GLU A 34 -1.77 -21.90 -4.84
C GLU A 34 -3.28 -22.12 -4.92
N ARG A 35 -3.97 -21.18 -5.57
CA ARG A 35 -5.40 -21.23 -5.81
C ARG A 35 -5.73 -20.74 -7.21
N SER A 36 -6.53 -21.52 -7.92
CA SER A 36 -7.04 -21.15 -9.23
C SER A 36 -8.47 -20.63 -9.17
N PHE A 37 -8.71 -19.53 -9.88
CA PHE A 37 -10.00 -18.88 -10.06
C PHE A 37 -10.35 -18.96 -11.53
N GLY A 38 -11.47 -19.58 -11.84
CA GLY A 38 -11.97 -19.67 -13.20
C GLY A 38 -13.49 -19.56 -13.26
N PRO A 39 -14.05 -19.51 -14.47
CA PRO A 39 -15.49 -19.57 -14.74
C PRO A 39 -16.20 -20.70 -13.98
N ALA A 40 -15.54 -21.86 -13.84
CA ALA A 40 -16.04 -23.01 -13.09
C ALA A 40 -16.27 -22.73 -11.59
N ASN A 41 -15.42 -21.90 -10.97
CA ASN A 41 -15.45 -21.57 -9.54
C ASN A 41 -16.23 -20.26 -9.25
N SER A 42 -16.71 -19.57 -10.30
CA SER A 42 -17.33 -18.24 -10.21
C SER A 42 -18.73 -18.19 -9.58
N ARG A 43 -19.33 -19.36 -9.26
CA ARG A 43 -20.68 -19.47 -8.69
C ARG A 43 -20.71 -19.47 -7.15
N GLU A 44 -19.55 -19.47 -6.50
CA GLU A 44 -19.47 -19.50 -5.04
C GLU A 44 -19.83 -18.12 -4.47
N ARG A 45 -20.95 -18.06 -3.73
CA ARG A 45 -21.52 -16.80 -3.20
C ARG A 45 -21.01 -16.41 -1.81
N ALA A 46 -20.31 -17.30 -1.12
CA ALA A 46 -19.79 -17.04 0.22
C ALA A 46 -18.38 -16.42 0.14
N PRO A 47 -18.00 -15.51 1.08
CA PRO A 47 -16.62 -15.08 1.19
C PRO A 47 -15.75 -16.31 1.48
N GLN A 48 -14.91 -16.69 0.53
CA GLN A 48 -13.97 -17.77 0.72
C GLN A 48 -12.68 -17.23 1.28
N ILE A 49 -12.19 -17.87 2.33
CA ILE A 49 -10.79 -17.72 2.74
C ILE A 49 -9.96 -18.24 1.58
N VAL A 50 -9.22 -17.33 0.95
CA VAL A 50 -8.47 -17.64 -0.26
C VAL A 50 -7.15 -18.34 0.10
N PHE A 51 -6.48 -17.85 1.13
CA PHE A 51 -5.25 -18.41 1.68
C PHE A 51 -5.30 -18.27 3.20
N GLU A 52 -4.86 -19.30 3.92
CA GLU A 52 -4.79 -19.32 5.38
C GLU A 52 -3.53 -20.08 5.79
N TRP A 53 -2.75 -19.46 6.67
CA TRP A 53 -1.60 -20.08 7.32
C TRP A 53 -1.73 -19.96 8.82
N ASN A 54 -1.45 -21.04 9.53
CA ASN A 54 -1.22 -21.00 10.97
C ASN A 54 0.28 -20.87 11.24
N ALA A 55 0.66 -20.24 12.35
CA ALA A 55 2.07 -20.10 12.72
C ALA A 55 2.80 -21.46 12.78
N GLY A 56 2.11 -22.52 13.20
CA GLY A 56 2.67 -23.88 13.25
C GLY A 56 2.92 -24.54 11.88
N ASP A 57 2.40 -23.95 10.79
CA ASP A 57 2.59 -24.45 9.44
C ASP A 57 3.90 -23.92 8.81
N LEU A 58 4.59 -23.00 9.49
CA LEU A 58 5.87 -22.45 9.05
C LEU A 58 7.03 -23.25 9.64
N PRO A 59 8.15 -23.42 8.90
CA PRO A 59 9.32 -24.16 9.38
C PRO A 59 9.90 -23.62 10.69
N ASN A 60 9.77 -22.30 10.90
CA ASN A 60 10.23 -21.61 12.10
C ASN A 60 9.18 -20.56 12.52
N PRO A 61 8.30 -20.87 13.48
CA PRO A 61 7.20 -20.00 13.87
C PRO A 61 7.65 -18.69 14.57
N ASP A 62 8.87 -18.66 15.09
CA ASP A 62 9.43 -17.51 15.80
C ASP A 62 10.24 -16.57 14.88
N GLU A 63 10.39 -16.93 13.60
CA GLU A 63 11.14 -16.17 12.62
C GLU A 63 10.26 -15.14 11.90
N ALA A 64 10.83 -13.96 11.64
CA ALA A 64 10.15 -12.94 10.87
C ALA A 64 10.09 -13.36 9.39
N VAL A 65 8.89 -13.60 8.89
CA VAL A 65 8.63 -13.93 7.48
C VAL A 65 7.84 -12.83 6.78
N PHE A 66 7.92 -12.79 5.45
CA PHE A 66 7.07 -11.92 4.64
C PHE A 66 6.28 -12.71 3.60
N GLY A 67 5.06 -12.23 3.30
CA GLY A 67 4.20 -12.81 2.28
C GLY A 67 4.33 -12.08 0.94
N GLU A 68 4.43 -12.83 -0.15
CA GLU A 68 4.29 -12.36 -1.52
C GLU A 68 3.06 -13.01 -2.15
N ILE A 69 2.31 -12.26 -2.96
CA ILE A 69 1.27 -12.84 -3.82
C ILE A 69 1.71 -12.65 -5.27
N GLU A 70 1.76 -13.78 -6.00
CA GLU A 70 1.89 -13.83 -7.45
C GLU A 70 0.50 -14.08 -8.06
N ILE A 71 0.13 -13.33 -9.08
CA ILE A 71 -1.08 -13.59 -9.87
C ILE A 71 -0.69 -13.80 -11.32
N ALA A 72 -1.09 -14.94 -11.88
CA ALA A 72 -0.82 -15.34 -13.26
C ALA A 72 -2.09 -15.88 -13.95
N THR A 73 -2.12 -15.86 -15.28
CA THR A 73 -3.13 -16.61 -16.07
C THR A 73 -2.66 -18.04 -16.29
N ALA A 74 -3.53 -19.04 -16.13
CA ALA A 74 -3.18 -20.45 -16.32
C ALA A 74 -2.80 -20.74 -17.79
N GLY A 75 -1.62 -21.34 -18.00
CA GLY A 75 -1.05 -21.66 -19.32
C GLY A 75 0.48 -21.52 -19.36
N ARG A 76 1.16 -22.20 -20.31
CA ARG A 76 2.64 -22.26 -20.42
C ARG A 76 3.35 -20.93 -20.68
N ILE A 77 2.62 -19.84 -20.89
CA ILE A 77 3.16 -18.49 -21.03
C ILE A 77 2.29 -17.59 -20.15
N ALA A 78 2.79 -17.24 -18.96
CA ALA A 78 2.17 -16.19 -18.17
C ALA A 78 2.16 -14.91 -19.01
N ALA A 79 0.98 -14.50 -19.50
CA ALA A 79 0.85 -13.27 -20.27
C ALA A 79 1.17 -12.04 -19.40
N PHE A 80 1.14 -12.23 -18.08
CA PHE A 80 1.44 -11.28 -17.02
C PHE A 80 1.72 -12.07 -15.73
N ALA A 81 2.78 -11.73 -15.01
CA ALA A 81 3.06 -12.20 -13.66
C ALA A 81 3.45 -10.97 -12.84
N ASP A 82 2.73 -10.72 -11.76
CA ASP A 82 2.99 -9.62 -10.84
C ASP A 82 3.22 -10.19 -9.45
N ARG A 83 4.43 -10.02 -8.93
CA ARG A 83 4.80 -10.36 -7.57
C ARG A 83 4.65 -9.10 -6.74
N LEU A 84 3.47 -8.95 -6.16
CA LEU A 84 3.19 -7.83 -5.27
C LEU A 84 3.46 -8.29 -3.84
N PRO A 85 4.22 -7.53 -3.03
CA PRO A 85 4.11 -7.67 -1.58
C PRO A 85 2.64 -7.47 -1.22
N VAL A 86 2.08 -8.33 -0.36
CA VAL A 86 0.64 -8.34 -0.06
C VAL A 86 0.19 -6.97 0.43
N VAL A 87 -0.55 -6.25 -0.42
CA VAL A 87 -1.19 -4.97 -0.09
C VAL A 87 -2.52 -5.29 0.62
N GLY A 88 -2.43 -5.91 1.79
CA GLY A 88 -3.57 -6.25 2.63
C GLY A 88 -3.55 -5.46 3.92
N TYR A 89 -4.69 -5.31 4.59
CA TYR A 89 -4.69 -4.86 5.97
C TYR A 89 -4.19 -6.00 6.86
N SER A 90 -3.14 -5.76 7.64
CA SER A 90 -2.67 -6.66 8.69
C SER A 90 -3.27 -6.25 10.03
N LEU A 91 -3.78 -7.19 10.81
CA LEU A 91 -4.19 -6.95 12.20
C LEU A 91 -3.10 -7.46 13.13
N ALA A 92 -2.47 -6.58 13.89
CA ALA A 92 -1.57 -6.94 14.97
C ALA A 92 -2.34 -6.95 16.30
N TRP A 93 -2.16 -7.99 17.10
CA TRP A 93 -2.77 -8.08 18.42
C TRP A 93 -1.79 -8.69 19.42
N LYS A 94 -1.94 -8.31 20.69
CA LYS A 94 -1.21 -8.88 21.82
C LYS A 94 -2.20 -9.03 22.98
N ARG A 95 -2.08 -10.11 23.76
CA ARG A 95 -2.90 -10.33 24.95
C ARG A 95 -2.83 -9.08 25.85
N ASP A 96 -3.99 -8.59 26.27
CA ASP A 96 -4.17 -7.37 27.07
C ASP A 96 -3.79 -6.05 26.37
N ARG A 97 -3.72 -6.03 25.03
CA ARG A 97 -3.50 -4.81 24.23
C ARG A 97 -4.57 -4.67 23.14
N LYS A 98 -4.79 -3.42 22.73
CA LYS A 98 -5.72 -3.09 21.63
C LYS A 98 -5.21 -3.71 20.32
N VAL A 99 -6.15 -4.25 19.53
CA VAL A 99 -5.87 -4.71 18.16
C VAL A 99 -5.55 -3.50 17.29
N VAL A 100 -4.41 -3.55 16.59
CA VAL A 100 -3.94 -2.50 15.69
C VAL A 100 -4.10 -2.96 14.26
N MET A 101 -4.76 -2.15 13.44
CA MET A 101 -4.78 -2.35 12.00
C MET A 101 -3.56 -1.66 11.38
N SER A 102 -2.88 -2.38 10.50
CA SER A 102 -1.76 -1.91 9.70
C SER A 102 -2.10 -2.06 8.23
N ASN A 103 -1.71 -1.10 7.41
CA ASN A 103 -1.82 -1.21 5.96
C ASN A 103 -0.40 -1.26 5.35
N PRO A 104 0.25 -2.44 5.29
CA PRO A 104 1.59 -2.63 4.72
C PRO A 104 1.60 -2.52 3.19
N ALA A 105 1.28 -1.35 2.64
CA ALA A 105 1.65 -1.05 1.27
C ALA A 105 3.14 -0.67 1.24
N TYR A 106 4.03 -1.65 1.16
CA TYR A 106 5.43 -1.38 0.87
C TYR A 106 5.55 -0.97 -0.60
N LYS A 107 5.41 0.33 -0.90
CA LYS A 107 5.30 0.85 -2.28
C LYS A 107 6.61 0.73 -3.10
N TYR A 108 7.52 -0.21 -2.79
CA TYR A 108 8.93 -0.27 -3.27
C TYR A 108 9.06 -0.25 -4.79
N GLY A 109 8.17 -0.97 -5.49
CA GLY A 109 8.09 -1.00 -6.94
C GLY A 109 6.99 -0.13 -7.57
N SER A 110 6.32 0.75 -6.81
CA SER A 110 5.22 1.56 -7.34
C SER A 110 5.74 2.50 -8.45
N PRO A 111 5.23 2.40 -9.70
CA PRO A 111 5.63 3.29 -10.79
C PRO A 111 5.45 4.77 -10.44
N GLN A 112 4.40 5.08 -9.66
CA GLN A 112 4.12 6.43 -9.20
C GLN A 112 5.23 6.99 -8.30
N ILE A 113 5.83 6.15 -7.44
CA ILE A 113 6.98 6.57 -6.61
C ILE A 113 8.21 6.80 -7.47
N ILE A 114 8.48 5.91 -8.41
CA ILE A 114 9.63 6.01 -9.31
C ILE A 114 9.53 7.30 -10.15
N GLU A 115 8.35 7.55 -10.73
CA GLU A 115 8.06 8.75 -11.51
C GLU A 115 8.17 10.02 -10.67
N MET A 116 7.66 10.02 -9.44
CA MET A 116 7.77 11.15 -8.52
C MET A 116 9.23 11.50 -8.22
N VAL A 117 10.04 10.52 -7.83
CA VAL A 117 11.47 10.75 -7.54
C VAL A 117 12.20 11.19 -8.80
N SER A 118 11.90 10.61 -9.96
CA SER A 118 12.47 11.03 -11.25
C SER A 118 12.09 12.45 -11.64
N THR A 119 10.86 12.89 -11.32
CA THR A 119 10.32 14.20 -11.73
C THR A 119 10.80 15.31 -10.80
N PHE A 120 10.77 15.09 -9.49
CA PHE A 120 11.02 16.13 -8.49
C PHE A 120 12.39 16.01 -7.80
N GLY A 121 13.18 14.98 -8.15
CA GLY A 121 14.46 14.68 -7.49
C GLY A 121 14.31 14.33 -6.00
N SER A 122 13.09 14.12 -5.53
CA SER A 122 12.75 13.98 -4.12
C SER A 122 11.56 13.05 -3.93
N PHE A 123 11.52 12.40 -2.77
CA PHE A 123 10.37 11.60 -2.35
C PHE A 123 9.38 12.49 -1.62
N VAL A 124 8.09 12.42 -1.98
CA VAL A 124 7.03 13.24 -1.40
C VAL A 124 5.83 12.38 -1.00
N GLU A 125 5.38 12.52 0.24
CA GLU A 125 4.17 11.86 0.73
C GLU A 125 3.29 12.84 1.48
N GLY A 126 1.98 12.67 1.36
CA GLY A 126 0.98 13.47 2.05
C GLY A 126 0.17 12.62 3.02
N PHE A 127 -0.28 13.24 4.11
CA PHE A 127 -1.32 12.67 4.95
C PHE A 127 -2.50 13.64 5.07
N PRO A 128 -3.71 13.23 4.65
CA PRO A 128 -4.82 14.16 4.42
C PRO A 128 -5.52 14.64 5.70
N ALA A 129 -5.27 14.02 6.86
CA ALA A 129 -5.94 14.39 8.10
C ALA A 129 -5.14 14.03 9.36
N VAL A 130 -4.26 14.93 9.80
CA VAL A 130 -3.64 14.84 11.12
C VAL A 130 -4.51 15.59 12.12
N ARG A 131 -4.85 14.93 13.23
CA ARG A 131 -5.61 15.49 14.35
C ARG A 131 -4.89 15.20 15.65
N ILE A 132 -4.69 16.24 16.44
CA ILE A 132 -4.13 16.18 17.79
C ILE A 132 -5.14 16.89 18.70
N ASP A 133 -5.54 16.26 19.79
CA ASP A 133 -6.63 16.75 20.65
C ASP A 133 -6.36 16.38 22.12
N ARG A 134 -6.00 17.36 22.95
CA ARG A 134 -5.75 17.18 24.40
C ARG A 134 -6.98 16.71 25.15
N ARG A 135 -8.16 17.22 24.78
CA ARG A 135 -9.42 16.93 25.50
C ARG A 135 -9.88 15.50 25.29
N ARG A 136 -9.51 14.90 24.15
CA ARG A 136 -9.86 13.52 23.77
C ARG A 136 -8.70 12.55 23.87
N ASP A 137 -7.54 13.02 24.34
CA ASP A 137 -6.31 12.25 24.40
C ASP A 137 -5.91 11.63 23.04
N ILE A 138 -6.02 12.40 21.95
CA ILE A 138 -5.69 11.94 20.60
C ILE A 138 -4.33 12.52 20.20
N GLY A 139 -3.36 11.63 19.96
CA GLY A 139 -2.05 11.93 19.41
C GLY A 139 -1.83 11.25 18.06
N GLN A 140 -0.91 11.82 17.28
CA GLN A 140 -0.44 11.18 16.05
C GLN A 140 1.08 11.33 15.94
N SER A 141 1.73 10.32 15.36
CA SER A 141 3.16 10.29 15.14
C SER A 141 3.50 9.79 13.75
N ILE A 142 4.58 10.30 13.17
CA ILE A 142 5.17 9.75 11.95
C ILE A 142 6.18 8.67 12.35
N VAL A 143 6.01 7.47 11.81
CA VAL A 143 6.98 6.38 11.89
C VAL A 143 7.76 6.36 10.58
N MET A 144 9.06 6.55 10.66
CA MET A 144 9.96 6.63 9.52
C MET A 144 10.97 5.48 9.57
N ILE A 145 10.96 4.58 8.59
CA ILE A 145 11.89 3.45 8.52
C ILE A 145 12.85 3.67 7.37
N ASN A 146 14.14 3.72 7.70
CA ASN A 146 15.22 3.80 6.74
C ASN A 146 15.89 2.43 6.59
N PRO A 147 15.61 1.67 5.51
CA PRO A 147 16.26 0.37 5.27
C PRO A 147 17.69 0.53 4.70
N TYR A 148 18.09 1.72 4.28
CA TYR A 148 19.30 1.95 3.52
C TYR A 148 20.54 2.14 4.41
N LEU A 149 21.72 2.05 3.77
CA LEU A 149 23.02 2.25 4.40
C LEU A 149 23.39 3.72 4.61
N ARG A 150 22.65 4.65 3.99
CA ARG A 150 22.88 6.10 4.14
C ARG A 150 21.74 6.73 4.93
N PRO A 151 22.01 7.79 5.72
CA PRO A 151 20.96 8.51 6.42
C PRO A 151 20.01 9.17 5.41
N ILE A 152 18.74 9.27 5.79
CA ILE A 152 17.72 10.02 5.04
C ILE A 152 17.42 11.30 5.80
N VAL A 153 17.42 12.42 5.08
CA VAL A 153 16.99 13.71 5.61
C VAL A 153 15.55 13.93 5.22
N VAL A 154 14.73 14.33 6.18
CA VAL A 154 13.27 14.46 6.06
C VAL A 154 12.86 15.85 6.49
N ASP A 155 12.06 16.49 5.68
CA ASP A 155 11.43 17.78 5.95
C ASP A 155 9.91 17.57 5.98
N VAL A 156 9.22 18.17 6.96
CA VAL A 156 7.77 18.09 7.10
C VAL A 156 7.21 19.49 7.13
N VAL A 157 6.16 19.71 6.34
CA VAL A 157 5.46 20.99 6.26
C VAL A 157 4.01 20.78 6.65
N ALA A 158 3.54 21.55 7.63
CA ALA A 158 2.13 21.60 7.99
C ALA A 158 1.36 22.53 7.03
N SER A 159 0.09 22.22 6.78
CA SER A 159 -0.77 22.99 5.87
C SER A 159 -0.97 24.45 6.26
N ASP A 160 -0.79 24.78 7.54
CA ASP A 160 -0.87 26.14 8.08
C ASP A 160 0.50 26.81 8.25
N GLY A 161 1.55 26.21 7.67
CA GLY A 161 2.91 26.74 7.69
C GLY A 161 3.63 26.63 9.02
N ARG A 162 3.08 25.90 10.01
CA ARG A 162 3.80 25.64 11.26
C ARG A 162 5.11 24.92 10.99
N PRO A 163 6.23 25.37 11.58
CA PRO A 163 7.52 24.75 11.35
C PRO A 163 7.60 23.42 12.10
N LEU A 164 8.00 22.37 11.39
CA LEU A 164 8.54 21.17 12.03
C LEU A 164 10.06 21.14 11.82
N PRO A 165 10.84 20.68 12.82
CA PRO A 165 12.27 20.55 12.69
C PRO A 165 12.61 19.56 11.57
N ARG A 166 13.65 19.89 10.81
CA ARG A 166 14.27 18.96 9.88
C ARG A 166 14.77 17.73 10.62
N MET A 167 14.38 16.56 10.15
CA MET A 167 14.69 15.29 10.78
C MET A 167 15.76 14.53 9.99
N ARG A 168 16.59 13.78 10.73
CA ARG A 168 17.55 12.83 10.15
C ARG A 168 17.21 11.44 10.63
N VAL A 169 16.95 10.52 9.70
CA VAL A 169 16.69 9.11 10.00
C VAL A 169 18.00 8.33 9.75
N PRO A 170 18.65 7.78 10.79
CA PRO A 170 19.90 7.06 10.64
C PRO A 170 19.79 5.86 9.67
N PRO A 171 20.90 5.36 9.11
CA PRO A 171 20.92 4.09 8.36
C PRO A 171 20.30 2.94 9.16
N ARG A 172 19.61 2.02 8.49
CA ARG A 172 19.03 0.78 9.07
C ARG A 172 18.33 1.02 10.42
N SER A 173 17.46 2.02 10.46
CA SER A 173 16.83 2.45 11.71
C SER A 173 15.37 2.84 11.52
N VAL A 174 14.66 2.91 12.65
CA VAL A 174 13.31 3.45 12.74
C VAL A 174 13.38 4.73 13.58
N ARG A 175 12.69 5.78 13.13
CA ARG A 175 12.46 6.99 13.90
C ARG A 175 10.96 7.19 14.10
N TYR A 176 10.56 7.33 15.35
CA TYR A 176 9.20 7.65 15.76
C TYR A 176 9.15 9.14 16.14
N TYR A 177 8.34 9.94 15.47
CA TYR A 177 8.27 11.38 15.67
C TYR A 177 6.87 11.83 16.04
N ASN A 178 6.71 12.30 17.27
CA ASN A 178 5.44 12.81 17.78
C ASN A 178 5.08 14.15 17.14
N LEU A 179 3.85 14.27 16.66
CA LEU A 179 3.35 15.49 16.04
C LEU A 179 2.74 16.47 17.04
N ASP A 180 2.71 16.14 18.34
CA ASP A 180 2.25 17.04 19.41
C ASP A 180 2.91 18.43 19.40
N VAL A 181 4.10 18.54 18.82
CA VAL A 181 4.80 19.80 18.50
C VAL A 181 3.95 20.77 17.66
N LEU A 182 2.97 20.28 16.92
CA LEU A 182 2.03 21.09 16.13
C LEU A 182 0.98 21.77 17.01
N LEU A 183 0.85 21.39 18.27
CA LEU A 183 -0.09 21.97 19.22
C LEU A 183 0.60 23.11 19.99
N ARG A 184 0.26 24.36 19.69
CA ARG A 184 0.89 25.53 20.34
C ARG A 184 0.48 25.63 21.82
N PRO A 185 1.23 26.41 22.63
CA PRO A 185 0.80 26.75 23.98
C PRO A 185 -0.61 27.35 23.98
N GLY A 186 -1.50 26.80 24.81
CA GLY A 186 -2.91 27.24 24.91
C GLY A 186 -3.88 26.63 23.89
N GLU A 187 -3.41 25.85 22.91
CA GLU A 187 -4.30 25.15 21.98
C GLU A 187 -4.68 23.76 22.49
N ASP A 188 -5.97 23.45 22.52
CA ASP A 188 -6.44 22.10 22.88
C ASP A 188 -6.50 21.15 21.69
N THR A 189 -6.58 21.67 20.47
CA THR A 189 -6.74 20.86 19.27
C THR A 189 -5.99 21.47 18.10
N TRP A 190 -5.35 20.62 17.31
CA TRP A 190 -4.85 20.96 15.98
C TRP A 190 -5.40 19.95 14.95
N LEU A 191 -5.89 20.46 13.82
CA LEU A 191 -6.41 19.68 12.70
C LEU A 191 -5.84 20.28 11.41
N GLY A 192 -5.16 19.46 10.62
CA GLY A 192 -4.57 19.93 9.38
C GLY A 192 -3.99 18.79 8.55
N GLN A 193 -3.26 19.17 7.51
CA GLN A 193 -2.53 18.24 6.66
C GLN A 193 -1.03 18.42 6.90
N ILE A 194 -0.28 17.36 6.66
CA ILE A 194 1.17 17.44 6.59
C ILE A 194 1.64 16.88 5.24
N GLN A 195 2.71 17.47 4.74
CA GLN A 195 3.47 16.94 3.61
C GLN A 195 4.88 16.63 4.09
N LEU A 196 5.34 15.43 3.78
CA LEU A 196 6.69 14.96 4.04
C LEU A 196 7.47 14.96 2.73
N THR A 197 8.67 15.54 2.76
CA THR A 197 9.66 15.37 1.70
C THR A 197 10.92 14.71 2.27
N ALA A 198 11.60 13.91 1.46
CA ALA A 198 12.80 13.21 1.89
C ALA A 198 13.88 13.14 0.81
N SER A 199 15.15 13.12 1.23
CA SER A 199 16.32 13.03 0.35
C SER A 199 16.43 11.68 -0.38
N ASN A 200 15.73 10.67 0.11
CA ASN A 200 15.56 9.38 -0.54
C ASN A 200 14.22 8.78 -0.09
N ARG A 201 13.79 7.73 -0.75
CA ARG A 201 12.62 6.94 -0.39
C ARG A 201 12.68 6.51 1.08
N LEU A 202 11.55 6.61 1.77
CA LEU A 202 11.40 6.24 3.17
C LEU A 202 10.14 5.36 3.29
N ILE A 203 10.13 4.38 4.20
CA ILE A 203 8.86 3.74 4.57
C ILE A 203 8.24 4.59 5.66
N ASN A 204 7.05 5.12 5.41
CA ASN A 204 6.37 5.94 6.38
C ASN A 204 5.02 5.36 6.78
N TYR A 205 4.73 5.49 8.06
CA TYR A 205 3.40 5.28 8.60
C TYR A 205 2.98 6.45 9.48
N MET A 206 1.68 6.71 9.53
CA MET A 206 1.03 7.54 10.51
C MET A 206 0.50 6.64 11.62
N SER A 207 1.02 6.78 12.83
CA SER A 207 0.52 6.11 14.02
C SER A 207 -0.47 7.00 14.72
N LYS A 208 -1.71 6.53 14.94
CA LYS A 208 -2.71 7.20 15.79
C LYS A 208 -2.65 6.57 17.17
N HIS A 209 -2.39 7.34 18.20
CA HIS A 209 -2.17 6.84 19.57
C HIS A 209 -2.77 7.77 20.63
N ALA A 210 -2.73 7.37 21.90
CA ALA A 210 -3.07 8.28 23.00
C ALA A 210 -2.02 9.40 23.09
N LEU A 211 -2.45 10.65 23.29
CA LEU A 211 -1.51 11.78 23.42
C LEU A 211 -0.68 11.65 24.71
N SER A 212 -1.29 11.13 25.77
CA SER A 212 -0.70 10.89 27.09
C SER A 212 0.31 9.74 27.12
N ASP A 213 0.12 8.72 26.27
CA ASP A 213 0.99 7.55 26.17
C ASP A 213 1.02 7.03 24.72
N THR A 214 2.15 7.26 24.04
CA THR A 214 2.35 6.86 22.64
C THR A 214 2.41 5.34 22.44
N SER A 215 2.53 4.54 23.51
CA SER A 215 2.48 3.08 23.44
C SER A 215 1.06 2.54 23.22
N ILE A 216 0.04 3.37 23.48
CA ILE A 216 -1.38 3.02 23.28
C ILE A 216 -1.76 3.38 21.84
N VAL A 217 -1.37 2.52 20.91
CA VAL A 217 -1.66 2.69 19.48
C VAL A 217 -3.06 2.20 19.15
N SER A 218 -3.77 2.98 18.34
CA SER A 218 -5.11 2.68 17.83
C SER A 218 -5.13 2.30 16.36
N ASP A 219 -4.18 2.81 15.58
CA ASP A 219 -4.11 2.63 14.13
C ASP A 219 -2.69 2.90 13.63
N LEU A 220 -2.31 2.26 12.52
CA LEU A 220 -1.05 2.47 11.83
C LEU A 220 -1.28 2.48 10.31
N GLU A 221 -1.39 3.68 9.74
CA GLU A 221 -1.79 3.90 8.37
C GLU A 221 -0.60 4.27 7.49
N HIS A 222 -0.48 3.77 6.26
CA HIS A 222 0.58 4.24 5.36
C HIS A 222 0.28 5.66 4.89
N LEU A 223 1.32 6.44 4.53
CA LEU A 223 1.10 7.71 3.84
C LEU A 223 0.86 7.48 2.34
N ASP A 224 0.15 8.39 1.70
CA ASP A 224 -0.09 8.32 0.26
C ASP A 224 0.99 9.07 -0.51
N PRO A 225 1.48 8.51 -1.64
CA PRO A 225 2.43 9.22 -2.48
C PRO A 225 1.79 10.50 -2.97
N TYR A 226 2.58 11.56 -3.06
CA TYR A 226 2.16 12.68 -3.87
C TYR A 226 1.94 12.19 -5.31
N ARG A 227 0.75 12.47 -5.83
CA ARG A 227 0.37 12.09 -7.18
C ARG A 227 0.46 13.31 -8.07
N SER A 228 1.50 13.37 -8.90
CA SER A 228 1.66 14.41 -9.92
C SER A 228 0.85 14.17 -11.19
N ASP A 229 0.21 13.01 -11.32
CA ASP A 229 -0.64 12.70 -12.48
C ASP A 229 -1.72 13.78 -12.67
N PRO A 230 -2.04 14.13 -13.93
CA PRO A 230 -3.24 14.89 -14.23
C PRO A 230 -4.46 14.20 -13.60
N THR A 231 -5.14 14.90 -12.70
CA THR A 231 -6.39 14.42 -12.08
C THR A 231 -7.55 14.37 -13.08
N HIS A 232 -7.37 14.98 -14.25
CA HIS A 232 -8.31 14.99 -15.35
C HIS A 232 -7.76 14.17 -16.53
N LEU A 233 -8.61 13.32 -17.11
CA LEU A 233 -8.30 12.63 -18.35
C LEU A 233 -8.62 13.58 -19.53
N PRO A 234 -7.65 13.99 -20.35
CA PRO A 234 -7.92 14.82 -21.52
C PRO A 234 -8.97 14.18 -22.43
N LEU A 235 -9.89 14.98 -22.97
CA LEU A 235 -10.97 14.49 -23.83
C LEU A 235 -10.44 13.64 -24.99
N THR A 236 -9.35 14.06 -25.64
CA THR A 236 -8.72 13.34 -26.75
C THR A 236 -8.21 11.95 -26.36
N GLN A 237 -7.69 11.80 -25.14
CA GLN A 237 -7.27 10.50 -24.61
C GLN A 237 -8.48 9.61 -24.31
N ARG A 238 -9.58 10.17 -23.81
CA ARG A 238 -10.86 9.47 -23.63
C ARG A 238 -11.39 8.93 -24.96
N TRP A 239 -11.39 9.74 -26.01
CA TRP A 239 -11.80 9.32 -27.36
C TRP A 239 -10.94 8.17 -27.88
N ARG A 240 -9.61 8.26 -27.76
CA ARG A 240 -8.69 7.17 -28.15
C ARG A 240 -9.01 5.85 -27.45
N LEU A 241 -9.28 5.88 -26.15
CA LEU A 241 -9.65 4.69 -25.39
C LEU A 241 -10.95 4.05 -25.90
N VAL A 242 -11.97 4.87 -26.17
CA VAL A 242 -13.26 4.41 -26.71
C VAL A 242 -13.10 3.79 -28.10
N PHE A 243 -12.38 4.45 -29.00
CA PHE A 243 -12.14 3.94 -30.36
C PHE A 243 -11.28 2.67 -30.36
N GLY A 244 -10.25 2.63 -29.51
CA GLY A 244 -9.44 1.43 -29.31
C GLY A 244 -10.29 0.25 -28.86
N GLU A 245 -11.20 0.46 -27.91
CA GLU A 245 -12.11 -0.58 -27.43
C GLU A 245 -13.08 -1.06 -28.51
N LEU A 246 -13.65 -0.15 -29.31
CA LEU A 246 -14.51 -0.50 -30.44
C LEU A 246 -13.78 -1.35 -31.49
N ARG A 247 -12.52 -1.01 -31.78
CA ARG A 247 -11.70 -1.73 -32.76
C ARG A 247 -11.35 -3.13 -32.28
N GLU A 248 -10.99 -3.29 -31.01
CA GLU A 248 -10.74 -4.61 -30.40
C GLU A 248 -12.00 -5.47 -30.37
N LYS A 249 -13.18 -4.90 -30.04
CA LYS A 249 -14.46 -5.62 -30.13
C LYS A 249 -14.75 -6.13 -31.53
N ARG A 250 -14.48 -5.32 -32.57
CA ARG A 250 -14.64 -5.73 -33.98
C ARG A 250 -13.68 -6.86 -34.35
N ARG A 251 -12.41 -6.77 -33.95
CA ARG A 251 -11.41 -7.82 -34.18
C ARG A 251 -11.77 -9.14 -33.50
N ALA A 252 -12.23 -9.08 -32.25
CA ALA A 252 -12.67 -10.26 -31.51
C ALA A 252 -13.87 -10.95 -32.20
N ARG A 253 -14.85 -10.18 -32.68
CA ARG A 253 -15.99 -10.72 -33.46
C ARG A 253 -15.56 -11.35 -34.78
N ALA A 254 -14.64 -10.72 -35.50
CA ALA A 254 -14.12 -11.26 -36.75
C ALA A 254 -13.36 -12.59 -36.53
N ARG A 255 -12.59 -12.71 -35.44
CA ARG A 255 -11.92 -13.96 -35.07
C ARG A 255 -12.91 -15.07 -34.72
N ALA A 256 -13.96 -14.77 -33.96
CA ALA A 256 -15.00 -15.72 -33.60
C ALA A 256 -15.87 -16.18 -34.78
N ALA A 257 -15.97 -15.37 -35.84
CA ALA A 257 -16.67 -15.73 -37.07
C ALA A 257 -15.80 -16.56 -38.04
N ALA A 258 -14.49 -16.63 -37.80
CA ALA A 258 -13.52 -17.36 -38.62
C ALA A 258 -13.07 -18.69 -37.98
N SER A 259 -13.60 -19.03 -36.79
CA SER A 259 -13.42 -20.28 -36.05
C SER A 259 -14.71 -21.07 -36.05
#